data_AF-A0A371MT49-F1
#
_entry.id   AF-A0A371MT49-F1
#
_cell.length_a   1.000
_cell.length_b   1.000
_cell.length_c   1.000
_cell.angle_alpha   90.00
_cell.angle_beta   90.00
_cell.angle_gamma   90.00
#
_symmetry.space_group_name_H-M   'P 1'
#
loop_
_entity.id
_entity.type
_entity.pdbx_description
1 polymer ?
#
loop_
_entity_poly.entity_id
_entity_poly.type
_entity_poly.pdbx_seq_one_letter_code
_entity_poly.pdbx_strand_id
1 'polypeptide(L)'
;MSSKVHVIDQQIEPFDTLSISKSATPNYDRENGRIRVAYPADTDDQQEYVFSVYRYGDANTFEVADGAKVLDYGEGVAYVLTPANAYGGDD
;
A
#
# COMPACT_ATOMS: atom_id res chain seq x y z
N MET A 1 17.83 19.75 15.43
CA MET A 1 16.67 19.75 14.50
C MET A 1 15.77 18.61 14.91
N SER A 2 14.49 18.86 15.16
CA SER A 2 13.53 17.79 15.47
C SER A 2 13.05 17.22 14.14
N SER A 3 13.42 15.96 13.84
CA SER A 3 12.87 15.23 12.71
C SER A 3 11.38 15.00 12.98
N LYS A 4 10.51 15.62 12.18
CA LYS A 4 9.07 15.35 12.23
C LYS A 4 8.79 14.08 11.46
N VAL A 5 7.87 13.26 11.95
CA VAL A 5 7.48 11.99 11.35
C VAL A 5 5.98 12.00 11.15
N HIS A 6 5.53 11.62 9.96
CA HIS A 6 4.13 11.26 9.73
C HIS A 6 3.94 9.81 10.12
N VAL A 7 2.91 9.55 10.92
CA VAL A 7 2.49 8.21 11.31
C VAL A 7 1.04 8.04 10.88
N ILE A 8 0.78 7.02 10.08
CA ILE A 8 -0.57 6.57 9.77
C ILE A 8 -0.75 5.22 10.44
N ASP A 9 -1.84 5.10 11.18
CA ASP A 9 -2.26 3.88 11.86
C ASP A 9 -3.78 3.81 11.82
N GLN A 10 -4.31 3.06 10.86
CA GLN A 10 -5.76 3.00 10.62
C GLN A 10 -6.19 1.64 10.09
N GLN A 11 -7.47 1.35 10.27
CA GLN A 11 -8.12 0.25 9.57
C GLN A 11 -8.25 0.62 8.09
N ILE A 12 -8.10 -0.38 7.21
CA ILE A 12 -8.21 -0.19 5.76
C ILE A 12 -9.03 -1.30 5.12
N GLU A 13 -9.89 -0.92 4.19
CA GLU A 13 -10.78 -1.80 3.44
C GLU A 13 -10.44 -1.77 1.95
N PRO A 14 -10.81 -2.80 1.17
CA PRO A 14 -10.60 -2.80 -0.27
C PRO A 14 -11.14 -1.53 -0.93
N PHE A 15 -10.32 -0.94 -1.80
CA PHE A 15 -10.54 0.33 -2.51
C PHE A 15 -10.39 1.62 -1.69
N ASP A 16 -10.05 1.52 -0.39
CA ASP A 16 -9.63 2.70 0.36
C ASP A 16 -8.32 3.27 -0.19
N THR A 17 -8.16 4.58 -0.07
CA THR A 17 -6.96 5.29 -0.51
C THR A 17 -6.09 5.73 0.66
N LEU A 18 -4.78 5.78 0.41
CA LEU A 18 -3.75 6.22 1.33
C LEU A 18 -2.73 7.09 0.59
N SER A 19 -2.49 8.29 1.11
CA SER A 19 -1.37 9.11 0.65
C SER A 19 -0.16 8.87 1.55
N ILE A 20 0.90 8.27 1.01
CA ILE A 20 2.14 7.96 1.72
C ILE A 20 3.36 8.26 0.84
N SER A 21 4.53 8.43 1.44
CA SER A 21 5.79 8.51 0.69
C SER A 21 5.99 7.29 -0.21
N LYS A 22 6.49 7.49 -1.43
CA LYS A 22 6.93 6.39 -2.31
C LYS A 22 8.02 5.55 -1.66
N SER A 23 8.85 6.16 -0.81
CA SER A 23 9.89 5.46 -0.04
C SER A 23 9.39 4.76 1.24
N ALA A 24 8.15 5.00 1.67
CA ALA A 24 7.64 4.40 2.90
C ALA A 24 7.46 2.87 2.78
N THR A 25 7.73 2.17 3.87
CA THR A 25 7.51 0.72 4.01
C THR A 25 6.34 0.48 4.97
N PRO A 26 5.10 0.41 4.46
CA PRO A 26 3.92 0.11 5.27
C PRO A 26 3.97 -1.33 5.80
N ASN A 27 3.43 -1.53 7.00
CA ASN A 27 3.17 -2.81 7.62
C ASN A 27 1.65 -3.03 7.68
N TYR A 28 1.20 -4.22 7.30
CA TYR A 28 -0.22 -4.59 7.30
C TYR A 28 -0.47 -5.77 8.22
N ASP A 29 -1.41 -5.59 9.14
CA ASP A 29 -1.93 -6.62 10.01
C ASP A 29 -3.20 -7.19 9.38
N ARG A 30 -3.07 -8.34 8.72
CA ARG A 30 -4.18 -9.02 8.04
C ARG A 30 -5.29 -9.50 8.97
N GLU A 31 -5.00 -9.75 10.25
CA GLU A 31 -6.00 -10.23 11.21
C GLU A 31 -6.92 -9.09 11.63
N ASN A 32 -6.36 -7.89 11.76
CA ASN A 32 -7.09 -6.69 12.20
C ASN A 32 -7.45 -5.73 11.04
N GLY A 33 -7.05 -6.05 9.80
CA GLY A 33 -7.24 -5.18 8.63
C GLY A 33 -6.61 -3.80 8.82
N ARG A 34 -5.46 -3.74 9.53
CA ARG A 34 -4.90 -2.47 10.02
C ARG A 34 -3.54 -2.20 9.41
N ILE A 35 -3.40 -1.03 8.80
CA ILE A 35 -2.16 -0.59 8.17
C ILE A 35 -1.43 0.43 9.04
N ARG A 36 -0.12 0.27 9.16
CA ARG A 36 0.79 1.12 9.93
C ARG A 36 1.95 1.54 9.07
N VAL A 37 2.21 2.84 9.00
CA VAL A 37 3.33 3.38 8.22
C VAL A 37 3.87 4.63 8.89
N ALA A 38 5.19 4.76 8.88
CA ALA A 38 5.89 5.93 9.39
C ALA A 38 6.93 6.40 8.38
N TYR A 39 6.98 7.70 8.11
CA TYR A 39 7.93 8.31 7.17
C TYR A 39 8.26 9.76 7.57
N PRO A 40 9.42 10.30 7.14
CA PRO A 40 9.78 11.69 7.43
C PRO A 40 8.71 12.66 6.94
N ALA A 41 8.40 13.70 7.73
CA ALA A 41 7.38 14.67 7.37
C ALA A 41 7.82 15.62 6.25
N ASP A 42 9.12 15.83 6.12
CA ASP A 42 9.73 16.71 5.12
C ASP A 42 9.94 16.02 3.77
N THR A 43 9.12 15.00 3.45
CA THR A 43 9.21 14.26 2.20
C THR A 43 8.32 14.89 1.14
N ASP A 44 8.88 15.12 -0.06
CA ASP A 44 8.16 15.67 -1.21
C ASP A 44 7.67 14.59 -2.20
N ASP A 45 7.81 13.32 -1.84
CA ASP A 45 7.50 12.16 -2.69
C ASP A 45 6.21 11.43 -2.29
N GLN A 46 5.24 12.15 -1.71
CA GLN A 46 3.96 11.54 -1.37
C GLN A 46 3.17 11.17 -2.62
N GLN A 47 2.55 10.00 -2.57
CA GLN A 47 1.74 9.45 -3.66
C GLN A 47 0.51 8.76 -3.07
N GLU A 48 -0.61 8.87 -3.78
CA GLU A 48 -1.82 8.14 -3.45
C GLU A 48 -1.74 6.69 -3.94
N TYR A 49 -2.10 5.78 -3.04
CA TYR A 49 -2.21 4.36 -3.26
C TYR A 49 -3.61 3.89 -2.92
N VAL A 50 -4.12 2.93 -3.70
CA VAL A 50 -5.39 2.25 -3.47
C VAL A 50 -5.08 0.87 -2.88
N PHE A 51 -5.70 0.55 -1.75
CA PHE A 51 -5.58 -0.76 -1.15
C PHE A 51 -6.41 -1.79 -1.92
N SER A 52 -5.75 -2.87 -2.32
CA SER A 52 -6.31 -3.89 -3.20
C SER A 52 -6.00 -5.28 -2.69
N VAL A 53 -6.97 -6.18 -2.88
CA VAL A 53 -6.86 -7.59 -2.53
C VAL A 53 -6.89 -8.40 -3.81
N TYR A 54 -5.75 -8.97 -4.17
CA TYR A 54 -5.60 -9.82 -5.35
C TYR A 54 -5.79 -11.29 -4.96
N ARG A 55 -6.69 -11.98 -5.65
CA ARG A 55 -6.88 -13.43 -5.47
C ARG A 55 -6.21 -14.15 -6.63
N TYR A 56 -5.13 -14.86 -6.34
CA TYR A 56 -4.38 -15.64 -7.33
C TYR A 56 -4.60 -17.16 -7.18
N GLY A 57 -5.31 -17.60 -6.13
CA GLY A 57 -5.69 -19.01 -5.95
C GLY A 57 -4.48 -19.93 -5.92
N ASP A 58 -4.46 -20.94 -6.79
CA ASP A 58 -3.36 -21.89 -6.94
C ASP A 58 -2.25 -21.41 -7.90
N ALA A 59 -2.32 -20.18 -8.41
CA ALA A 59 -1.27 -19.63 -9.26
C ALA A 59 0.02 -19.41 -8.45
N ASN A 60 1.16 -19.78 -9.03
CA ASN A 60 2.47 -19.58 -8.39
C ASN A 60 2.99 -18.15 -8.51
N THR A 61 2.34 -17.31 -9.32
CA THR A 61 2.78 -15.96 -9.66
C THR A 61 1.57 -15.04 -9.80
N PHE A 62 1.71 -13.80 -9.36
CA PHE A 62 0.78 -12.72 -9.65
C PHE A 62 1.56 -11.47 -10.07
N GLU A 63 0.97 -10.67 -10.95
CA GLU A 63 1.55 -9.42 -11.42
C GLU A 63 0.88 -8.25 -10.71
N VAL A 64 1.67 -7.22 -10.40
CA VAL A 64 1.20 -5.96 -9.80
C VAL A 64 1.69 -4.80 -10.64
N ALA A 65 0.96 -3.68 -10.59
CA ALA A 65 1.38 -2.47 -11.29
C ALA A 65 2.75 -1.97 -10.81
N ASP A 66 3.47 -1.29 -11.70
CA ASP A 66 4.72 -0.64 -11.34
C ASP A 66 4.55 0.33 -10.17
N GLY A 67 5.47 0.25 -9.21
CA GLY A 67 5.41 1.05 -7.99
C GLY A 67 4.41 0.55 -6.94
N ALA A 68 3.73 -0.57 -7.18
CA ALA A 68 2.92 -1.24 -6.17
C ALA A 68 3.76 -1.72 -4.99
N LYS A 69 3.16 -1.67 -3.80
CA LYS A 69 3.75 -2.17 -2.56
C LYS A 69 2.97 -3.40 -2.12
N VAL A 70 3.58 -4.57 -2.20
CA VAL A 70 3.01 -5.80 -1.65
C VAL A 70 3.16 -5.75 -0.13
N LEU A 71 2.03 -5.75 0.57
CA LEU A 71 1.96 -5.63 2.03
C LEU A 71 2.07 -7.00 2.71
N ASP A 72 1.33 -7.98 2.17
CA ASP A 72 1.29 -9.36 2.66
C ASP A 72 0.80 -10.28 1.53
N TYR A 73 1.19 -11.55 1.56
CA TYR A 73 0.74 -12.56 0.59
C TYR A 73 0.74 -13.97 1.19
N GLY A 74 -0.25 -14.77 0.84
CA GLY A 74 -0.41 -16.14 1.31
C GLY A 74 -1.80 -16.68 1.04
N GLU A 75 -1.96 -18.02 1.11
CA GLU A 75 -3.28 -18.68 0.98
C GLU A 75 -4.06 -18.28 -0.30
N GLY A 76 -3.34 -17.99 -1.39
CA GLY A 76 -3.94 -17.60 -2.67
C GLY A 76 -4.42 -16.13 -2.72
N VAL A 77 -4.02 -15.30 -1.75
CA VAL A 77 -4.40 -13.88 -1.65
C VAL A 77 -3.17 -13.00 -1.42
N ALA A 78 -3.10 -11.85 -2.09
CA ALA A 78 -2.11 -10.81 -1.86
C ALA A 78 -2.82 -9.49 -1.51
N TYR A 79 -2.26 -8.78 -0.54
CA TYR A 79 -2.70 -7.45 -0.11
C TYR A 79 -1.69 -6.44 -0.62
N VAL A 80 -2.15 -5.48 -1.40
CA VAL A 80 -1.27 -4.62 -2.20
C VAL A 80 -1.77 -3.18 -2.13
N LEU A 81 -0.84 -2.24 -1.97
CA LEU A 81 -1.07 -0.83 -2.27
C LEU A 81 -0.67 -0.56 -3.70
N THR A 82 -1.66 -0.32 -4.55
CA THR A 82 -1.46 -0.03 -5.96
C THR A 82 -1.51 1.48 -6.18
N PRO A 83 -0.50 2.10 -6.82
CA PRO A 83 -0.54 3.48 -7.26
C PRO A 83 -1.89 3.88 -7.87
N ALA A 84 -2.52 4.96 -7.39
CA ALA A 84 -3.82 5.40 -7.90
C ALA A 84 -3.77 5.73 -9.41
N ASN A 85 -2.64 6.24 -9.90
CA ASN A 85 -2.43 6.49 -11.32
C ASN A 85 -2.40 5.21 -12.17
N ALA A 86 -2.15 4.04 -11.60
CA ALA A 86 -2.25 2.77 -12.32
C ALA A 86 -3.71 2.35 -12.63
N TYR A 87 -4.70 2.93 -11.94
CA TYR A 87 -6.13 2.75 -12.25
C TYR A 87 -6.65 3.73 -13.31
N GLY A 88 -5.97 4.86 -13.51
CA GLY A 88 -6.43 5.95 -14.36
C GLY A 88 -6.37 5.65 -15.86
N GLY A 89 -5.56 4.67 -16.29
CA GLY A 89 -5.16 4.53 -17.69
C GLY A 89 -4.28 5.71 -18.13
N ASP A 90 -3.27 5.44 -18.95
CA ASP A 90 -2.69 6.50 -19.80
C ASP A 90 -3.84 7.10 -20.63
N ASP A 91 -4.11 8.39 -20.44
CA ASP A 91 -4.90 9.18 -21.40
C ASP A 91 -4.05 9.51 -22.63
#